data_AF-A0A961R8Q4-F1
#
_entry.id   AF-A0A961R8Q4-F1
#
_cell.length_a   1.000
_cell.length_b   1.000
_cell.length_c   1.000
_cell.angle_alpha   90.00
_cell.angle_beta   90.00
_cell.angle_gamma   90.00
#
_symmetry.space_group_name_H-M   'P 1'
#
loop_
_entity.id
_entity.type
_entity.pdbx_description
1 polymer ?
#
loop_
_entity_poly.entity_id
_entity_poly.type
_entity_poly.pdbx_seq_one_letter_code
_entity_poly.pdbx_strand_id
1 'polypeptide(L)'
;MYRYDEFDHAFVKARVAEYSDQVARRLDGELTEDQFRPLRLMNGVYLQLHAYMLRVAIPYGTLSGRQMRMLAHIARKYDRGFGHFTTRQNIQFNWPKLSETPAILDDLASVEMHAIQTSGNCIRNVTADHFAGAAADEVGDPRPHAEILRQWSSLHPEFSYLPRKFKIAVTGAERDRAAIQVHDIGLQLKKDEAGRTGFAVWVGGGQGRTPIIAKLIREFLPEEHLLSYVTAILRVYNLHGRRDNKYKARIKILVHETGAEEFARQAEAEWDALKDGELTLPQADIDAISAYFAPPVLPDRAEGVVSEIAAKQQDKGFAAWLKRNVTPHR
;
A
#
# COMPACT_ATOMS: atom_id res chain seq x y z
N MET A 1 8.04 -11.19 6.55
CA MET A 1 7.12 -10.85 5.44
C MET A 1 5.94 -11.79 5.51
N TYR A 2 4.74 -11.29 5.22
CA TYR A 2 3.55 -12.11 5.07
C TYR A 2 3.76 -13.20 4.01
N ARG A 3 3.27 -14.41 4.27
CA ARG A 3 3.30 -15.54 3.33
C ARG A 3 1.87 -15.98 3.08
N TYR A 4 1.55 -16.28 1.84
CA TYR A 4 0.20 -16.67 1.47
C TYR A 4 -0.14 -18.02 2.09
N ASP A 5 -1.36 -18.12 2.60
CA ASP A 5 -1.98 -19.38 2.96
C ASP A 5 -2.74 -19.99 1.76
N GLU A 6 -3.44 -21.10 2.01
CA GLU A 6 -4.23 -21.77 0.98
C GLU A 6 -5.35 -20.87 0.42
N PHE A 7 -5.96 -20.05 1.28
CA PHE A 7 -7.00 -19.12 0.88
C PHE A 7 -6.46 -18.04 -0.05
N ASP A 8 -5.34 -17.39 0.31
CA ASP A 8 -4.67 -16.38 -0.51
C ASP A 8 -4.29 -16.96 -1.89
N HIS A 9 -3.72 -18.16 -1.91
CA HIS A 9 -3.35 -18.84 -3.16
C HIS A 9 -4.57 -19.14 -4.04
N ALA A 10 -5.64 -19.70 -3.46
CA ALA A 10 -6.87 -19.99 -4.17
C ALA A 10 -7.53 -18.71 -4.69
N PHE A 11 -7.58 -17.66 -3.88
CA PHE A 11 -8.11 -16.35 -4.22
C PHE A 11 -7.38 -15.76 -5.43
N VAL A 12 -6.05 -15.67 -5.38
CA VAL A 12 -5.26 -15.12 -6.50
C VAL A 12 -5.42 -15.96 -7.76
N LYS A 13 -5.42 -17.30 -7.66
CA LYS A 13 -5.65 -18.17 -8.83
C LYS A 13 -7.03 -17.98 -9.45
N ALA A 14 -8.09 -17.89 -8.64
CA ALA A 14 -9.43 -17.60 -9.12
C ALA A 14 -9.48 -16.25 -9.85
N ARG A 15 -8.78 -15.23 -9.33
CA ARG A 15 -8.65 -13.92 -9.99
C ARG A 15 -7.93 -13.99 -11.33
N VAL A 16 -6.88 -14.80 -11.44
CA VAL A 16 -6.18 -15.03 -12.71
C VAL A 16 -7.10 -15.71 -13.73
N ALA A 17 -7.85 -16.73 -13.30
CA ALA A 17 -8.79 -17.44 -14.17
C ALA A 17 -9.90 -16.50 -14.69
N GLU A 18 -10.50 -15.69 -13.80
CA GLU A 18 -11.50 -14.70 -14.20
C GLU A 18 -10.92 -13.67 -15.19
N TYR A 19 -9.73 -13.14 -14.93
CA TYR A 19 -9.11 -12.19 -15.84
C TYR A 19 -8.73 -12.82 -17.20
N SER A 20 -8.36 -14.10 -17.20
CA SER A 20 -8.07 -14.87 -18.43
C SER A 20 -9.30 -14.94 -19.33
N ASP A 21 -10.47 -15.27 -18.77
CA ASP A 21 -11.76 -15.24 -19.47
C ASP A 21 -12.06 -13.84 -20.02
N GLN A 22 -11.90 -12.80 -19.20
CA GLN A 22 -12.13 -11.41 -19.62
C GLN A 22 -11.23 -10.97 -20.77
N VAL A 23 -9.97 -11.42 -20.80
CA VAL A 23 -9.04 -11.17 -21.90
C VAL A 23 -9.46 -11.94 -23.15
N ALA A 24 -9.84 -13.21 -23.04
CA ALA A 24 -10.33 -14.01 -24.17
C ALA A 24 -11.53 -13.34 -24.85
N ARG A 25 -12.54 -12.96 -24.04
CA ARG A 25 -13.74 -12.23 -24.46
C ARG A 25 -13.47 -10.83 -25.00
N ARG A 26 -12.33 -10.23 -24.66
CA ARG A 26 -11.89 -8.97 -25.27
C ARG A 26 -11.27 -9.20 -26.65
N LEU A 27 -10.55 -10.29 -26.83
CA LEU A 27 -9.82 -10.62 -28.06
C LEU A 27 -10.75 -11.18 -29.15
N ASP A 28 -11.81 -11.90 -28.79
CA ASP A 28 -12.84 -12.39 -29.73
C ASP A 28 -13.87 -11.32 -30.14
N GLY A 29 -13.95 -10.22 -29.39
CA GLY A 29 -14.85 -9.08 -29.66
C GLY A 29 -16.15 -9.09 -28.86
N GLU A 30 -16.38 -10.05 -27.96
CA GLU A 30 -17.56 -10.07 -27.08
C GLU A 30 -17.59 -8.87 -26.10
N LEU A 31 -16.42 -8.44 -25.63
CA LEU A 31 -16.24 -7.26 -24.81
C LEU A 31 -15.65 -6.11 -25.61
N THR A 32 -16.39 -5.01 -25.67
CA THR A 32 -15.86 -3.73 -26.17
C THR A 32 -14.73 -3.20 -25.26
N GLU A 33 -13.88 -2.31 -25.78
CA GLU A 33 -12.83 -1.69 -24.95
C GLU A 33 -13.42 -0.92 -23.75
N ASP A 34 -14.60 -0.33 -23.89
CA ASP A 34 -15.22 0.43 -22.80
C ASP A 34 -15.73 -0.47 -21.67
N GLN A 35 -16.28 -1.64 -22.01
CA GLN A 35 -16.66 -2.67 -21.03
C GLN A 35 -15.44 -3.35 -20.40
N PHE A 36 -14.38 -3.57 -21.19
CA PHE A 36 -13.16 -4.22 -20.72
C PHE A 36 -12.28 -3.31 -19.87
N ARG A 37 -12.29 -2.00 -20.14
CA ARG A 37 -11.49 -0.99 -19.45
C ARG A 37 -11.54 -1.11 -17.92
N PRO A 38 -12.70 -1.12 -17.23
CA PRO A 38 -12.73 -1.28 -15.78
C PRO A 38 -12.11 -2.62 -15.33
N LEU A 39 -12.31 -3.71 -16.07
CA LEU A 39 -11.82 -5.05 -15.74
C LEU A 39 -10.28 -5.13 -15.81
N ARG A 40 -9.68 -4.68 -16.91
CA ARG A 40 -8.21 -4.64 -17.04
C ARG A 40 -7.57 -3.67 -16.04
N LEU A 41 -8.25 -2.57 -15.72
CA LEU A 41 -7.78 -1.63 -14.72
C LEU A 41 -7.82 -2.21 -13.30
N MET A 42 -8.70 -3.17 -12.98
CA MET A 42 -8.63 -3.85 -11.69
C MET A 42 -7.50 -4.88 -11.61
N ASN A 43 -6.96 -5.29 -12.76
CA ASN A 43 -5.82 -6.22 -12.87
C ASN A 43 -4.50 -5.50 -13.21
N GLY A 44 -4.44 -4.18 -13.02
CA GLY A 44 -3.21 -3.41 -13.18
C GLY A 44 -2.80 -3.11 -14.61
N VAL A 45 -3.65 -3.37 -15.59
CA VAL A 45 -3.35 -3.24 -17.03
C VAL A 45 -3.93 -1.94 -17.60
N TYR A 46 -3.04 -1.01 -17.94
CA TYR A 46 -3.33 0.28 -18.57
C TYR A 46 -2.98 0.26 -20.05
N LEU A 47 -3.90 0.62 -20.94
CA LEU A 47 -3.54 0.99 -22.30
C LEU A 47 -2.88 2.38 -22.32
N GLN A 48 -1.60 2.42 -22.65
CA GLN A 48 -0.87 3.64 -23.04
C GLN A 48 -1.01 3.88 -24.55
N LEU A 49 -0.41 4.95 -25.08
CA LEU A 49 -0.54 5.33 -26.49
C LEU A 49 -0.18 4.20 -27.48
N HIS A 50 0.80 3.37 -27.14
CA HIS A 50 1.35 2.35 -28.06
C HIS A 50 1.37 0.92 -27.50
N ALA A 51 1.13 0.73 -26.20
CA ALA A 51 1.27 -0.57 -25.56
C ALA A 51 0.51 -0.62 -24.23
N TYR A 52 0.32 -1.83 -23.70
CA TYR A 52 -0.18 -1.99 -22.35
C TYR A 52 0.95 -1.81 -21.34
N MET A 53 0.64 -1.15 -20.22
CA MET A 53 1.46 -1.11 -19.03
C MET A 53 0.81 -1.99 -17.97
N LEU A 54 1.56 -2.94 -17.42
CA LEU A 54 1.17 -3.75 -16.27
C LEU A 54 1.85 -3.20 -15.01
N ARG A 55 1.06 -2.89 -13.99
CA ARG A 55 1.55 -2.55 -12.65
C ARG A 55 1.36 -3.72 -11.70
N VAL A 56 2.46 -4.21 -11.16
CA VAL A 56 2.47 -5.28 -10.14
C VAL A 56 2.41 -4.65 -8.74
N ALA A 57 1.63 -5.24 -7.84
CA ALA A 57 1.53 -4.82 -6.45
C ALA A 57 2.76 -5.30 -5.67
N ILE A 58 3.32 -4.41 -4.86
CA ILE A 58 4.36 -4.73 -3.88
C ILE A 58 3.88 -4.15 -2.55
N PRO A 59 3.07 -4.91 -1.78
CA PRO A 59 2.56 -4.46 -0.50
C PRO A 59 3.67 -3.90 0.39
N TYR A 60 3.44 -2.70 0.95
CA TYR A 60 4.36 -2.01 1.87
C TYR A 60 5.83 -1.99 1.41
N GLY A 61 6.07 -2.08 0.09
CA GLY A 61 7.39 -2.04 -0.52
C GLY A 61 8.33 -3.19 -0.16
N THR A 62 7.84 -4.30 0.39
CA THR A 62 8.71 -5.41 0.79
C THR A 62 8.68 -6.55 -0.25
N LEU A 63 9.85 -7.08 -0.62
CA LEU A 63 10.02 -8.20 -1.54
C LEU A 63 11.07 -9.19 -1.05
N SER A 64 10.87 -10.47 -1.38
CA SER A 64 11.87 -11.52 -1.20
C SER A 64 12.77 -11.65 -2.43
N GLY A 65 13.93 -12.30 -2.29
CA GLY A 65 14.80 -12.62 -3.42
C GLY A 65 14.12 -13.48 -4.49
N ARG A 66 13.22 -14.40 -4.09
CA ARG A 66 12.41 -15.21 -5.01
C ARG A 66 11.49 -14.34 -5.87
N GLN A 67 10.77 -13.42 -5.25
CA GLN A 67 9.88 -12.47 -5.94
C GLN A 67 10.67 -11.55 -6.88
N MET A 68 11.83 -11.04 -6.45
CA MET A 68 12.67 -10.21 -7.31
C MET A 68 13.18 -10.96 -8.55
N ARG A 69 13.52 -12.26 -8.42
CA ARG A 69 13.88 -13.10 -9.57
C ARG A 69 12.71 -13.31 -10.52
N MET A 70 11.48 -13.47 -10.01
CA MET A 70 10.29 -13.56 -10.86
C MET A 70 10.02 -12.25 -11.61
N LEU A 71 10.12 -11.09 -10.95
CA LEU A 71 10.01 -9.80 -11.63
C LEU A 71 11.05 -9.66 -12.76
N ALA A 72 12.28 -10.14 -12.54
CA ALA A 72 13.30 -10.16 -13.58
C ALA A 72 13.00 -11.16 -14.72
N HIS A 73 12.36 -12.31 -14.41
CA HIS A 73 11.86 -13.24 -15.43
C HIS A 73 10.80 -12.57 -16.30
N ILE A 74 9.82 -11.92 -15.69
CA ILE A 74 8.75 -11.20 -16.40
C ILE A 74 9.33 -10.12 -17.31
N ALA A 75 10.28 -9.33 -16.80
CA ALA A 75 10.96 -8.30 -17.56
C ALA A 75 11.61 -8.84 -18.84
N ARG A 76 12.28 -10.01 -18.77
CA ARG A 76 12.97 -10.62 -19.92
C ARG A 76 12.03 -11.36 -20.87
N LYS A 77 10.98 -11.99 -20.35
CA LYS A 77 10.08 -12.86 -21.14
C LYS A 77 8.96 -12.09 -21.83
N TYR A 78 8.35 -11.13 -21.15
CA TYR A 78 7.13 -10.45 -21.62
C TYR A 78 7.29 -8.94 -21.83
N ASP A 79 8.45 -8.38 -21.49
CA ASP A 79 8.76 -6.97 -21.70
C ASP A 79 10.13 -6.84 -22.40
N ARG A 80 10.83 -5.73 -22.25
CA ARG A 80 12.08 -5.39 -22.94
C ARG A 80 13.33 -5.52 -22.06
N GLY A 81 13.28 -6.38 -21.05
CA GLY A 81 14.40 -6.65 -20.14
C GLY A 81 14.56 -5.67 -18.98
N PHE A 82 13.62 -4.73 -18.78
CA PHE A 82 13.64 -3.78 -17.67
C PHE A 82 12.25 -3.57 -17.06
N GLY A 83 12.22 -3.02 -15.84
CA GLY A 83 11.00 -2.60 -15.15
C GLY A 83 11.27 -1.32 -14.35
N HIS A 84 10.21 -0.62 -13.98
CA HIS A 84 10.32 0.67 -13.28
C HIS A 84 9.68 0.62 -11.90
N PHE A 85 10.47 0.80 -10.85
CA PHE A 85 9.91 1.06 -9.53
C PHE A 85 9.18 2.39 -9.51
N THR A 86 8.08 2.40 -8.78
CA THR A 86 7.16 3.52 -8.71
C THR A 86 7.34 4.27 -7.40
N THR A 87 6.90 5.52 -7.36
CA THR A 87 6.82 6.32 -6.13
C THR A 87 5.80 5.78 -5.10
N ARG A 88 5.17 4.63 -5.37
CA ARG A 88 4.30 3.89 -4.44
C ARG A 88 4.81 2.48 -4.18
N GLN A 89 6.12 2.28 -4.29
CA GLN A 89 6.80 1.03 -3.97
C GLN A 89 6.44 -0.18 -4.86
N ASN A 90 5.49 -0.04 -5.79
CA ASN A 90 5.21 -1.01 -6.85
C ASN A 90 6.26 -1.01 -7.96
N ILE A 91 6.13 -1.92 -8.92
CA ILE A 91 6.91 -1.99 -10.17
C ILE A 91 5.98 -2.01 -11.39
N GLN A 92 6.45 -1.47 -12.53
CA GLN A 92 5.72 -1.42 -13.79
C GLN A 92 6.52 -1.96 -14.97
N PHE A 93 5.81 -2.68 -15.84
CA PHE A 93 6.24 -3.18 -17.15
C PHE A 93 5.40 -2.46 -18.22
N ASN A 94 5.99 -1.96 -19.29
CA ASN A 94 5.34 -1.03 -20.24
C ASN A 94 5.11 -1.59 -21.64
N TRP A 95 5.58 -2.81 -21.91
CA TRP A 95 5.47 -3.44 -23.22
C TRP A 95 4.79 -4.83 -23.25
N PRO A 96 4.09 -5.35 -22.21
CA PRO A 96 3.39 -6.62 -22.34
C PRO A 96 2.28 -6.54 -23.41
N LYS A 97 2.11 -7.63 -24.16
CA LYS A 97 0.94 -7.81 -25.03
C LYS A 97 -0.27 -8.18 -24.19
N LEU A 98 -1.46 -7.71 -24.60
CA LEU A 98 -2.69 -8.03 -23.88
C LEU A 98 -2.93 -9.55 -23.77
N SER A 99 -2.67 -10.30 -24.83
CA SER A 99 -2.84 -11.76 -24.85
C SER A 99 -1.89 -12.50 -23.89
N GLU A 100 -0.80 -11.87 -23.47
CA GLU A 100 0.19 -12.45 -22.57
C GLU A 100 -0.04 -12.04 -21.11
N THR A 101 -0.87 -11.02 -20.83
CA THR A 101 -1.08 -10.56 -19.45
C THR A 101 -1.64 -11.62 -18.52
N PRO A 102 -2.53 -12.56 -18.92
CA PRO A 102 -2.96 -13.64 -18.03
C PRO A 102 -1.81 -14.55 -17.59
N ALA A 103 -0.91 -14.91 -18.52
CA ALA A 103 0.26 -15.74 -18.22
C ALA A 103 1.24 -15.02 -17.28
N ILE A 104 1.40 -13.69 -17.42
CA ILE A 104 2.20 -12.89 -16.48
C ILE A 104 1.60 -12.95 -15.07
N LEU A 105 0.27 -12.87 -14.94
CA LEU A 105 -0.37 -12.92 -13.63
C LEU A 105 -0.27 -14.32 -12.99
N ASP A 106 -0.30 -15.38 -13.79
CA ASP A 106 -0.05 -16.75 -13.31
C ASP A 106 1.39 -16.94 -12.81
N ASP A 107 2.38 -16.45 -13.58
CA ASP A 107 3.78 -16.44 -13.17
C ASP A 107 3.99 -15.67 -11.85
N LEU A 108 3.33 -14.52 -11.69
CA LEU A 108 3.33 -13.75 -10.42
C LEU A 108 2.70 -14.53 -9.26
N ALA A 109 1.56 -15.19 -9.50
CA ALA A 109 0.86 -15.97 -8.49
C ALA A 109 1.71 -17.12 -7.94
N SER A 110 2.59 -17.71 -8.77
CA SER A 110 3.52 -18.78 -8.37
C SER A 110 4.53 -18.38 -7.28
N VAL A 111 4.71 -17.07 -7.05
CA VAL A 111 5.62 -16.51 -6.05
C VAL A 111 4.93 -15.53 -5.11
N GLU A 112 3.60 -15.68 -4.92
CA GLU A 112 2.83 -14.90 -3.96
C GLU A 112 2.80 -13.40 -4.32
N MET A 113 2.59 -13.10 -5.60
CA MET A 113 2.44 -11.74 -6.12
C MET A 113 1.18 -11.59 -6.97
N HIS A 114 0.65 -10.37 -7.07
CA HIS A 114 -0.53 -10.06 -7.88
C HIS A 114 -0.48 -8.63 -8.47
N ALA A 115 -1.45 -8.32 -9.34
CA ALA A 115 -1.68 -6.98 -9.89
C ALA A 115 -3.06 -6.40 -9.52
N ILE A 116 -3.80 -7.09 -8.64
CA ILE A 116 -5.13 -6.69 -8.15
C ILE A 116 -5.11 -5.26 -7.60
N GLN A 117 -6.08 -4.44 -8.02
CA GLN A 117 -6.36 -3.07 -7.54
C GLN A 117 -5.16 -2.10 -7.56
N THR A 118 -4.15 -2.34 -8.40
CA THR A 118 -3.02 -1.40 -8.55
C THR A 118 -3.39 -0.12 -9.31
N SER A 119 -4.63 -0.05 -9.79
CA SER A 119 -5.15 0.83 -10.84
C SER A 119 -6.64 1.13 -10.58
N GLY A 120 -7.42 1.63 -11.55
CA GLY A 120 -8.87 1.87 -11.34
C GLY A 120 -9.25 2.96 -10.30
N ASN A 121 -10.54 2.97 -9.94
CA ASN A 121 -11.16 3.84 -8.94
C ASN A 121 -11.43 3.07 -7.64
N CYS A 122 -10.37 2.53 -7.05
CA CYS A 122 -10.41 1.78 -5.80
C CYS A 122 -9.22 2.18 -4.92
N ILE A 123 -9.12 1.52 -3.77
CA ILE A 123 -7.95 1.57 -2.90
C ILE A 123 -6.76 1.00 -3.65
N ARG A 124 -5.62 1.69 -3.56
CA ARG A 124 -4.34 1.32 -4.16
C ARG A 124 -3.45 0.64 -3.13
N ASN A 125 -2.29 0.17 -3.57
CA ASN A 125 -1.24 -0.35 -2.71
C ASN A 125 -1.04 0.51 -1.44
N VAL A 126 -1.11 -0.16 -0.30
CA VAL A 126 -0.77 0.38 1.02
C VAL A 126 0.75 0.44 1.11
N THR A 127 1.30 1.64 1.34
CA THR A 127 2.74 1.87 1.37
C THR A 127 3.23 2.09 2.80
N ALA A 128 4.45 1.67 3.11
CA ALA A 128 5.05 1.84 4.42
C ALA A 128 6.42 2.51 4.35
N ASP A 129 7.03 2.83 5.49
CA ASP A 129 8.43 3.24 5.54
C ASP A 129 9.34 2.12 4.99
N HIS A 130 10.32 2.48 4.17
CA HIS A 130 11.31 1.53 3.62
C HIS A 130 12.29 1.01 4.69
N PHE A 131 12.37 1.68 5.85
CA PHE A 131 13.11 1.19 7.03
C PHE A 131 12.20 0.57 8.11
N ALA A 132 10.93 0.31 7.81
CA ALA A 132 9.98 -0.28 8.75
C ALA A 132 10.50 -1.59 9.38
N GLY A 133 10.44 -1.66 10.71
CA GLY A 133 10.91 -2.77 11.54
C GLY A 133 12.41 -2.74 11.87
N ALA A 134 13.16 -1.79 11.30
CA ALA A 134 14.58 -1.58 11.59
C ALA A 134 14.88 -0.15 12.07
N ALA A 135 14.03 0.81 11.77
CA ALA A 135 14.29 2.22 12.04
C ALA A 135 14.46 2.51 13.54
N ALA A 136 15.50 3.27 13.89
CA ALA A 136 15.73 3.64 15.29
C ALA A 136 14.67 4.61 15.85
N ASP A 137 14.06 5.44 14.98
CA ASP A 137 13.06 6.45 15.33
C ASP A 137 11.62 5.95 15.21
N GLU A 138 11.40 4.66 14.96
CA GLU A 138 10.05 4.10 14.91
C GLU A 138 9.53 3.71 16.30
N VAL A 139 8.24 3.94 16.56
CA VAL A 139 7.58 3.49 17.79
C VAL A 139 7.19 2.01 17.72
N GLY A 140 7.08 1.47 16.50
CA GLY A 140 6.71 0.10 16.20
C GLY A 140 6.78 -0.15 14.69
N ASP A 141 6.82 -1.42 14.30
CA ASP A 141 6.80 -1.81 12.89
C ASP A 141 5.39 -1.55 12.30
N PRO A 142 5.24 -0.69 11.28
CA PRO A 142 3.93 -0.42 10.65
C PRO A 142 3.46 -1.51 9.67
N ARG A 143 4.31 -2.48 9.30
CA ARG A 143 3.99 -3.46 8.26
C ARG A 143 2.84 -4.39 8.62
N PRO A 144 2.65 -4.86 9.88
CA PRO A 144 1.47 -5.63 10.26
C PRO A 144 0.16 -4.89 9.96
N HIS A 145 0.05 -3.62 10.32
CA HIS A 145 -1.14 -2.80 10.01
C HIS A 145 -1.32 -2.56 8.53
N ALA A 146 -0.23 -2.37 7.80
CA ALA A 146 -0.29 -2.22 6.34
C ALA A 146 -0.79 -3.51 5.66
N GLU A 147 -0.42 -4.69 6.18
CA GLU A 147 -0.92 -5.99 5.71
C GLU A 147 -2.40 -6.19 6.08
N ILE A 148 -2.82 -5.86 7.31
CA ILE A 148 -4.24 -5.89 7.71
C ILE A 148 -5.08 -5.01 6.77
N LEU A 149 -4.65 -3.78 6.51
CA LEU A 149 -5.33 -2.87 5.57
C LEU A 149 -5.32 -3.40 4.14
N ARG A 150 -4.26 -4.09 3.70
CA ARG A 150 -4.19 -4.73 2.39
C ARG A 150 -5.22 -5.84 2.26
N GLN A 151 -5.31 -6.73 3.25
CA GLN A 151 -6.27 -7.84 3.25
C GLN A 151 -7.70 -7.30 3.26
N TRP A 152 -8.00 -6.39 4.18
CA TRP A 152 -9.30 -5.76 4.28
C TRP A 152 -9.73 -5.03 3.00
N SER A 153 -8.82 -4.29 2.34
CA SER A 153 -9.16 -3.51 1.15
C SER A 153 -9.27 -4.33 -0.14
N SER A 154 -8.71 -5.55 -0.16
CA SER A 154 -8.63 -6.39 -1.35
C SER A 154 -10.02 -6.83 -1.81
N LEU A 155 -10.48 -6.30 -2.95
CA LEU A 155 -11.84 -6.51 -3.48
C LEU A 155 -12.97 -6.22 -2.49
N HIS A 156 -12.77 -5.27 -1.58
CA HIS A 156 -13.81 -4.88 -0.64
C HIS A 156 -15.09 -4.46 -1.38
N PRO A 157 -16.26 -5.05 -1.08
CA PRO A 157 -17.48 -4.87 -1.86
C PRO A 157 -17.93 -3.41 -1.89
N GLU A 158 -17.77 -2.71 -0.77
CA GLU A 158 -18.15 -1.30 -0.65
C GLU A 158 -17.19 -0.33 -1.35
N PHE A 159 -15.90 -0.69 -1.49
CA PHE A 159 -14.82 0.23 -1.89
C PHE A 159 -14.16 -0.12 -3.23
N SER A 160 -14.77 -1.04 -3.98
CA SER A 160 -14.32 -1.39 -5.34
C SER A 160 -14.70 -0.34 -6.39
N TYR A 161 -15.61 0.59 -6.07
CA TYR A 161 -16.09 1.66 -6.97
C TYR A 161 -16.15 3.04 -6.30
N LEU A 162 -15.00 3.49 -5.80
CA LEU A 162 -14.86 4.82 -5.21
C LEU A 162 -15.02 5.94 -6.26
N PRO A 163 -15.29 7.19 -5.84
CA PRO A 163 -15.33 8.32 -6.77
C PRO A 163 -14.05 8.46 -7.60
N ARG A 164 -12.87 8.16 -6.99
CA ARG A 164 -11.56 8.15 -7.66
C ARG A 164 -10.55 7.30 -6.88
N LYS A 165 -9.33 7.14 -7.44
CA LYS A 165 -8.21 6.44 -6.80
C LYS A 165 -7.98 6.88 -5.35
N PHE A 166 -7.74 5.92 -4.48
CA PHE A 166 -7.56 6.14 -3.04
C PHE A 166 -6.26 5.50 -2.54
N LYS A 167 -5.46 6.21 -1.77
CA LYS A 167 -4.11 5.84 -1.37
C LYS A 167 -3.98 5.87 0.15
N ILE A 168 -3.47 4.79 0.71
CA ILE A 168 -3.18 4.68 2.14
C ILE A 168 -1.66 4.55 2.31
N ALA A 169 -1.11 5.21 3.34
CA ALA A 169 0.25 4.99 3.80
C ALA A 169 0.31 4.90 5.32
N VAL A 170 1.27 4.12 5.80
CA VAL A 170 1.49 3.88 7.23
C VAL A 170 2.96 4.14 7.56
N THR A 171 3.25 4.79 8.68
CA THR A 171 4.62 4.96 9.19
C THR A 171 4.67 4.71 10.69
N GLY A 172 5.68 3.99 11.15
CA GLY A 172 6.01 3.87 12.56
C GLY A 172 6.95 4.96 13.06
N ALA A 173 7.63 5.64 12.14
CA ALA A 173 8.68 6.60 12.42
C ALA A 173 8.16 7.98 12.79
N GLU A 174 8.92 8.69 13.63
CA GLU A 174 8.73 10.12 13.86
C GLU A 174 8.92 10.90 12.55
N ARG A 175 10.00 10.61 11.82
CA ARG A 175 10.23 11.18 10.49
C ARG A 175 9.32 10.50 9.46
N ASP A 176 8.50 11.29 8.78
CA ASP A 176 7.59 10.80 7.73
C ASP A 176 8.33 10.41 6.44
N ARG A 177 8.98 9.24 6.44
CA ARG A 177 9.64 8.64 5.26
C ARG A 177 8.66 7.95 4.32
N ALA A 178 7.47 7.58 4.80
CA ALA A 178 6.38 7.03 3.98
C ALA A 178 5.59 8.11 3.22
N ALA A 179 5.82 9.39 3.53
CA ALA A 179 5.12 10.54 3.01
C ALA A 179 3.59 10.45 3.24
N ILE A 180 3.18 10.07 4.45
CA ILE A 180 1.78 9.84 4.81
C ILE A 180 0.90 11.07 4.56
N GLN A 181 1.42 12.29 4.71
CA GLN A 181 0.62 13.51 4.55
C GLN A 181 0.28 13.84 3.09
N VAL A 182 0.81 13.11 2.11
CA VAL A 182 0.46 13.26 0.69
C VAL A 182 -0.37 12.08 0.16
N HIS A 183 -0.91 11.28 1.07
CA HIS A 183 -1.83 10.19 0.81
C HIS A 183 -3.29 10.59 1.08
N ASP A 184 -4.23 9.81 0.55
CA ASP A 184 -5.64 10.05 0.78
C ASP A 184 -5.98 9.78 2.26
N ILE A 185 -5.39 8.72 2.84
CA ILE A 185 -5.24 8.50 4.29
C ILE A 185 -3.75 8.29 4.62
N GLY A 186 -3.27 8.96 5.65
CA GLY A 186 -1.97 8.75 6.27
C GLY A 186 -2.12 8.30 7.72
N LEU A 187 -1.45 7.23 8.11
CA LEU A 187 -1.48 6.67 9.45
C LEU A 187 -0.07 6.72 10.05
N GLN A 188 0.08 7.36 11.19
CA GLN A 188 1.33 7.33 11.97
C GLN A 188 1.09 6.55 13.25
N LEU A 189 1.82 5.46 13.48
CA LEU A 189 1.74 4.75 14.75
C LEU A 189 2.17 5.69 15.89
N LYS A 190 1.46 5.59 16.99
CA LYS A 190 1.70 6.33 18.23
C LYS A 190 1.60 5.38 19.42
N LYS A 191 2.20 5.80 20.52
CA LYS A 191 2.00 5.24 21.85
C LYS A 191 1.34 6.30 22.70
N ASP A 192 0.29 5.95 23.42
CA ASP A 192 -0.27 6.85 24.43
C ASP A 192 0.55 6.82 25.73
N GLU A 193 0.12 7.58 26.74
CA GLU A 193 0.78 7.67 28.05
C GLU A 193 0.83 6.32 28.79
N ALA A 194 -0.09 5.40 28.48
CA ALA A 194 -0.13 4.04 29.04
C ALA A 194 0.67 3.02 28.21
N GLY A 195 1.32 3.43 27.11
CA GLY A 195 2.07 2.55 26.23
C GLY A 195 1.21 1.74 25.24
N ARG A 196 -0.08 2.04 25.13
CA ARG A 196 -0.99 1.40 24.17
C ARG A 196 -0.70 1.91 22.76
N THR A 197 -0.74 1.01 21.77
CA THR A 197 -0.57 1.37 20.37
C THR A 197 -1.82 2.06 19.84
N GLY A 198 -1.63 3.05 18.98
CA GLY A 198 -2.70 3.66 18.22
C GLY A 198 -2.16 4.43 17.02
N PHE A 199 -2.99 5.28 16.43
CA PHE A 199 -2.64 6.03 15.22
C PHE A 199 -3.02 7.50 15.32
N ALA A 200 -2.11 8.38 14.89
CA ALA A 200 -2.52 9.69 14.40
C ALA A 200 -3.01 9.53 12.95
N VAL A 201 -4.19 10.07 12.65
CA VAL A 201 -4.89 9.87 11.37
C VAL A 201 -4.97 11.18 10.58
N TRP A 202 -4.37 11.16 9.39
CA TRP A 202 -4.32 12.26 8.44
C TRP A 202 -5.16 11.94 7.22
N VAL A 203 -5.96 12.89 6.73
CA VAL A 203 -6.85 12.67 5.57
C VAL A 203 -6.77 13.82 4.57
N GLY A 204 -6.92 13.50 3.28
CA GLY A 204 -7.09 14.50 2.22
C GLY A 204 -5.80 15.02 1.61
N GLY A 205 -4.73 14.22 1.58
CA GLY A 205 -3.49 14.57 0.89
C GLY A 205 -3.48 14.22 -0.61
N GLY A 206 -2.55 14.81 -1.37
CA GLY A 206 -2.20 14.31 -2.69
C GLY A 206 -1.50 15.29 -3.62
N GLN A 207 -0.40 14.83 -4.22
CA GLN A 207 0.48 15.56 -5.16
C GLN A 207 -0.04 15.62 -6.62
N GLY A 208 -1.35 15.56 -6.83
CA GLY A 208 -1.92 15.71 -8.18
C GLY A 208 -1.80 17.14 -8.71
N ARG A 209 -2.56 17.48 -9.76
CA ARG A 209 -2.62 18.83 -10.37
C ARG A 209 -2.67 19.97 -9.34
N THR A 210 -3.49 19.82 -8.30
CA THR A 210 -3.55 20.75 -7.16
C THR A 210 -2.93 20.06 -5.94
N PRO A 211 -1.65 20.26 -5.61
CA PRO A 211 -1.02 19.60 -4.47
C PRO A 211 -1.67 20.08 -3.15
N ILE A 212 -2.04 19.15 -2.28
CA ILE A 212 -2.63 19.42 -0.96
C ILE A 212 -1.99 18.48 0.06
N ILE A 213 -1.65 19.02 1.23
CA ILE A 213 -1.18 18.27 2.40
C ILE A 213 -2.41 17.85 3.22
N ALA A 214 -2.43 16.58 3.63
CA ALA A 214 -3.47 16.00 4.45
C ALA A 214 -3.63 16.75 5.78
N LYS A 215 -4.84 16.71 6.33
CA LYS A 215 -5.18 17.33 7.62
C LYS A 215 -5.26 16.25 8.69
N LEU A 216 -4.68 16.52 9.85
CA LEU A 216 -4.86 15.67 11.02
C LEU A 216 -6.33 15.79 11.45
N ILE A 217 -7.04 14.67 11.47
CA ILE A 217 -8.45 14.63 11.90
C ILE A 217 -8.63 13.89 13.23
N ARG A 218 -7.62 13.11 13.63
CA ARG A 218 -7.59 12.40 14.91
C ARG A 218 -6.17 12.23 15.40
N GLU A 219 -5.90 12.69 16.62
CA GLU A 219 -4.55 12.61 17.21
C GLU A 219 -4.19 11.20 17.66
N PHE A 220 -5.17 10.46 18.18
CA PHE A 220 -5.00 9.10 18.64
C PHE A 220 -6.26 8.24 18.38
N LEU A 221 -6.11 7.25 17.52
CA LEU A 221 -7.06 6.17 17.29
C LEU A 221 -6.52 4.88 17.90
N PRO A 222 -7.21 4.25 18.87
CA PRO A 222 -6.81 2.94 19.38
C PRO A 222 -6.65 1.90 18.26
N GLU A 223 -5.67 1.02 18.39
CA GLU A 223 -5.25 0.06 17.36
C GLU A 223 -6.40 -0.83 16.87
N GLU A 224 -7.25 -1.28 17.80
CA GLU A 224 -8.41 -2.13 17.57
C GLU A 224 -9.46 -1.48 16.64
N HIS A 225 -9.48 -0.15 16.53
CA HIS A 225 -10.45 0.57 15.72
C HIS A 225 -9.91 1.00 14.35
N LEU A 226 -8.73 0.49 13.94
CA LEU A 226 -8.13 0.84 12.66
C LEU A 226 -9.07 0.61 11.46
N LEU A 227 -9.68 -0.58 11.36
CA LEU A 227 -10.55 -0.91 10.22
C LEU A 227 -11.87 -0.14 10.26
N SER A 228 -12.50 -0.02 11.43
CA SER A 228 -13.77 0.71 11.57
C SER A 228 -13.61 2.20 11.24
N TYR A 229 -12.52 2.84 11.65
CA TYR A 229 -12.28 4.25 11.37
C TYR A 229 -11.93 4.51 9.89
N VAL A 230 -11.09 3.67 9.29
CA VAL A 230 -10.77 3.77 7.86
C VAL A 230 -12.03 3.55 7.01
N THR A 231 -12.91 2.62 7.42
CA THR A 231 -14.24 2.40 6.81
C THR A 231 -15.10 3.66 6.90
N ALA A 232 -15.19 4.30 8.07
CA ALA A 232 -15.95 5.53 8.27
C ALA A 232 -15.48 6.66 7.32
N ILE A 233 -14.16 6.90 7.24
CA ILE A 233 -13.58 7.90 6.32
C ILE A 233 -13.94 7.59 4.86
N LEU A 234 -13.85 6.32 4.46
CA LEU A 234 -14.18 5.90 3.11
C LEU A 234 -15.67 6.00 2.79
N ARG A 235 -16.56 5.74 3.76
CA ARG A 235 -18.01 5.95 3.62
C ARG A 235 -18.37 7.39 3.37
N VAL A 236 -17.85 8.31 4.19
CA VAL A 236 -18.02 9.76 3.98
C VAL A 236 -17.55 10.16 2.58
N TYR A 237 -16.37 9.68 2.17
CA TYR A 237 -15.87 9.94 0.81
C TYR A 237 -16.73 9.32 -0.28
N ASN A 238 -17.24 8.11 -0.09
CA ASN A 238 -18.05 7.40 -1.07
C ASN A 238 -19.41 8.10 -1.28
N LEU A 239 -20.02 8.59 -0.20
CA LEU A 239 -21.29 9.29 -0.17
C LEU A 239 -21.19 10.70 -0.77
N HIS A 240 -20.21 11.49 -0.34
CA HIS A 240 -20.11 12.91 -0.71
C HIS A 240 -19.13 13.20 -1.85
N GLY A 241 -18.32 12.23 -2.25
CA GLY A 241 -17.32 12.39 -3.30
C GLY A 241 -17.94 12.59 -4.69
N ARG A 242 -17.48 13.63 -5.39
CA ARG A 242 -17.91 13.97 -6.75
C ARG A 242 -17.60 12.87 -7.76
N ARG A 243 -18.56 12.59 -8.65
CA ARG A 243 -18.42 11.65 -9.79
C ARG A 243 -18.62 12.32 -11.15
N ASP A 244 -19.10 13.55 -11.16
CA ASP A 244 -19.36 14.37 -12.35
C ASP A 244 -18.09 14.94 -12.99
N ASN A 245 -17.09 15.29 -12.17
CA ASN A 245 -15.82 15.86 -12.65
C ASN A 245 -14.61 15.11 -12.08
N LYS A 246 -13.96 14.31 -12.93
CA LYS A 246 -12.78 13.49 -12.57
C LYS A 246 -11.60 14.29 -11.98
N TYR A 247 -11.50 15.59 -12.26
CA TYR A 247 -10.45 16.47 -11.72
C TYR A 247 -10.76 16.99 -10.31
N LYS A 248 -12.04 16.95 -9.91
CA LYS A 248 -12.53 17.32 -8.57
C LYS A 248 -12.95 16.13 -7.71
N ALA A 249 -12.89 14.90 -8.24
CA ALA A 249 -13.39 13.68 -7.61
C ALA A 249 -12.50 13.07 -6.49
N ARG A 250 -11.36 13.69 -6.11
CA ARG A 250 -10.46 13.12 -5.09
C ARG A 250 -10.84 13.60 -3.69
N ILE A 251 -10.66 12.75 -2.67
CA ILE A 251 -10.97 13.09 -1.28
C ILE A 251 -10.30 14.38 -0.80
N LYS A 252 -9.08 14.70 -1.26
CA LYS A 252 -8.43 15.97 -0.93
C LYS A 252 -9.23 17.22 -1.32
N ILE A 253 -10.06 17.12 -2.36
CA ILE A 253 -10.94 18.21 -2.78
C ILE A 253 -12.15 18.26 -1.87
N LEU A 254 -12.75 17.10 -1.55
CA LEU A 254 -13.83 16.99 -0.58
C LEU A 254 -13.43 17.57 0.78
N VAL A 255 -12.32 17.09 1.37
CA VAL A 255 -11.82 17.60 2.67
C VAL A 255 -11.52 19.10 2.63
N HIS A 256 -11.03 19.62 1.50
CA HIS A 256 -10.77 21.04 1.35
C HIS A 256 -12.05 21.88 1.25
N GLU A 257 -13.05 21.41 0.48
CA GLU A 257 -14.33 22.11 0.29
C GLU A 257 -15.23 22.00 1.53
N THR A 258 -15.24 20.85 2.21
CA THR A 258 -16.00 20.61 3.45
C THR A 258 -15.36 21.28 4.66
N GLY A 259 -14.04 21.39 4.69
CA GLY A 259 -13.28 21.76 5.88
C GLY A 259 -12.92 20.54 6.74
N ALA A 260 -11.74 20.58 7.37
CA ALA A 260 -11.19 19.44 8.10
C ALA A 260 -12.03 19.08 9.34
N GLU A 261 -12.50 20.08 10.09
CA GLU A 261 -13.30 19.89 11.30
C GLU A 261 -14.65 19.24 10.99
N GLU A 262 -15.35 19.74 9.96
CA GLU A 262 -16.64 19.18 9.55
C GLU A 262 -16.48 17.78 8.94
N PHE A 263 -15.42 17.55 8.15
CA PHE A 263 -15.12 16.21 7.65
C PHE A 263 -14.83 15.24 8.80
N ALA A 264 -14.05 15.66 9.80
CA ALA A 264 -13.78 14.88 10.99
C ALA A 264 -15.08 14.56 11.74
N ARG A 265 -15.96 15.54 11.96
CA ARG A 265 -17.26 15.35 12.60
C ARG A 265 -18.12 14.30 11.88
N GLN A 266 -18.15 14.32 10.54
CA GLN A 266 -18.85 13.31 9.75
C GLN A 266 -18.22 11.92 9.88
N ALA A 267 -16.88 11.83 9.85
CA ALA A 267 -16.18 10.56 10.03
C ALA A 267 -16.39 9.98 11.43
N GLU A 268 -16.38 10.81 12.49
CA GLU A 268 -16.69 10.39 13.86
C GLU A 268 -18.15 9.89 13.97
N ALA A 269 -19.11 10.58 13.36
CA ALA A 269 -20.51 10.15 13.37
C ALA A 269 -20.73 8.79 12.67
N GLU A 270 -20.06 8.56 11.52
CA GLU A 270 -20.05 7.25 10.86
C GLU A 270 -19.35 6.19 11.72
N TRP A 271 -18.25 6.56 12.38
CA TRP A 271 -17.47 5.64 13.22
C TRP A 271 -18.19 5.23 14.50
N ASP A 272 -18.97 6.12 15.12
CA ASP A 272 -19.76 5.80 16.32
C ASP A 272 -20.74 4.63 16.08
N ALA A 273 -21.23 4.47 14.84
CA ALA A 273 -22.08 3.36 14.45
C ALA A 273 -21.31 2.05 14.15
N LEU A 274 -19.98 2.12 14.00
CA LEU A 274 -19.12 1.01 13.55
C LEU A 274 -18.16 0.49 14.61
N LYS A 275 -17.77 1.32 15.58
CA LYS A 275 -16.61 1.09 16.46
C LYS A 275 -16.73 -0.12 17.38
N ASP A 276 -17.95 -0.56 17.70
CA ASP A 276 -18.24 -1.71 18.57
C ASP A 276 -18.78 -2.93 17.78
N GLY A 277 -18.63 -2.91 16.45
CA GLY A 277 -19.12 -3.95 15.55
C GLY A 277 -18.04 -4.95 15.08
N GLU A 278 -18.34 -5.64 13.98
CA GLU A 278 -17.47 -6.66 13.38
C GLU A 278 -16.12 -6.13 12.86
N LEU A 279 -15.97 -4.80 12.76
CA LEU A 279 -14.73 -4.15 12.28
C LEU A 279 -13.74 -3.83 13.40
N THR A 280 -14.04 -4.19 14.65
CA THR A 280 -13.08 -4.14 15.74
C THR A 280 -12.05 -5.25 15.55
N LEU A 281 -10.79 -4.87 15.39
CA LEU A 281 -9.68 -5.79 15.18
C LEU A 281 -9.38 -6.56 16.48
N PRO A 282 -9.56 -7.90 16.49
CA PRO A 282 -9.15 -8.72 17.61
C PRO A 282 -7.62 -8.70 17.77
N GLN A 283 -7.14 -8.68 19.01
CA GLN A 283 -5.70 -8.76 19.30
C GLN A 283 -5.06 -10.02 18.69
N ALA A 284 -5.78 -11.14 18.67
CA ALA A 284 -5.29 -12.39 18.08
C ALA A 284 -4.96 -12.25 16.58
N ASP A 285 -5.74 -11.47 15.83
CA ASP A 285 -5.49 -11.25 14.40
C ASP A 285 -4.27 -10.35 14.19
N ILE A 286 -4.12 -9.33 15.04
CA ILE A 286 -2.93 -8.46 15.06
C ILE A 286 -1.69 -9.28 15.35
N ASP A 287 -1.73 -10.15 16.36
CA ASP A 287 -0.61 -11.00 16.76
C ASP A 287 -0.25 -12.01 15.66
N ALA A 288 -1.26 -12.63 15.03
CA ALA A 288 -1.07 -13.59 13.95
C ALA A 288 -0.37 -12.95 12.74
N ILE A 289 -0.80 -11.75 12.32
CA ILE A 289 -0.13 -11.02 11.24
C ILE A 289 1.25 -10.54 11.67
N SER A 290 1.40 -10.04 12.91
CA SER A 290 2.67 -9.52 13.43
C SER A 290 3.75 -10.60 13.49
N ALA A 291 3.39 -11.86 13.75
CA ALA A 291 4.33 -12.98 13.74
C ALA A 291 5.06 -13.15 12.39
N TYR A 292 4.43 -12.79 11.27
CA TYR A 292 5.08 -12.81 9.95
C TYR A 292 6.17 -11.75 9.79
N PHE A 293 6.18 -10.71 10.62
CA PHE A 293 7.13 -9.59 10.55
C PHE A 293 8.15 -9.59 11.68
N ALA A 294 8.23 -10.69 12.45
CA ALA A 294 9.24 -10.87 13.48
C ALA A 294 10.65 -10.60 12.94
N PRO A 295 11.49 -9.85 13.68
CA PRO A 295 12.86 -9.58 13.27
C PRO A 295 13.66 -10.90 13.20
N PRO A 296 14.67 -10.98 12.31
CA PRO A 296 15.59 -12.11 12.33
C PRO A 296 16.33 -12.15 13.66
N VAL A 297 16.68 -13.37 14.11
CA VAL A 297 17.61 -13.54 15.23
C VAL A 297 18.98 -13.05 14.76
N LEU A 298 19.40 -11.90 15.27
CA LEU A 298 20.73 -11.34 15.01
C LEU A 298 21.69 -11.75 16.12
N PRO A 299 22.95 -12.09 15.78
CA PRO A 299 23.97 -12.32 16.80
C PRO A 299 24.25 -11.02 17.56
N ASP A 300 24.67 -11.15 18.82
CA ASP A 300 25.14 -10.01 19.60
C ASP A 300 26.30 -9.31 18.89
N ARG A 301 26.34 -7.98 19.03
CA ARG A 301 27.44 -7.18 18.46
C ARG A 301 28.73 -7.58 19.18
N ALA A 302 29.76 -7.94 18.41
CA ALA A 302 31.07 -8.23 18.96
C ALA A 302 31.61 -7.05 19.79
N GLU A 303 32.26 -7.35 20.92
CA GLU A 303 32.89 -6.34 21.76
C GLU A 303 33.89 -5.51 20.94
N GLY A 304 33.91 -4.20 21.16
CA GLY A 304 34.84 -3.29 20.49
C GLY A 304 34.42 -2.81 19.09
N VAL A 305 33.38 -3.37 18.46
CA VAL A 305 32.91 -2.94 17.11
C VAL A 305 32.63 -1.43 17.03
N VAL A 306 32.03 -0.85 18.06
CA VAL A 306 31.75 0.59 18.11
C VAL A 306 33.05 1.39 18.10
N SER A 307 34.04 0.97 18.90
CA SER A 307 35.35 1.61 18.97
C SER A 307 36.13 1.45 17.67
N GLU A 308 36.04 0.29 17.01
CA GLU A 308 36.65 0.07 15.70
C GLU A 308 36.05 0.96 14.61
N ILE A 309 34.72 1.09 14.58
CA ILE A 309 34.02 2.00 13.65
C ILE A 309 34.44 3.45 13.93
N ALA A 310 34.50 3.86 15.20
CA ALA A 310 34.94 5.20 15.59
C ALA A 310 36.40 5.48 15.18
N ALA A 311 37.31 4.50 15.33
CA ALA A 311 38.69 4.63 14.86
C ALA A 311 38.76 4.79 13.34
N LYS A 312 37.97 4.01 12.59
CA LYS A 312 37.91 4.08 11.12
C LYS A 312 37.30 5.38 10.60
N GLN A 313 36.44 6.06 11.38
CA GLN A 313 35.89 7.38 11.00
C GLN A 313 36.96 8.48 10.91
N GLN A 314 38.18 8.26 11.40
CA GLN A 314 39.30 9.18 11.19
C GLN A 314 39.71 9.24 9.70
N ASP A 315 39.45 8.18 8.93
CA ASP A 315 39.57 8.20 7.49
C ASP A 315 38.41 8.98 6.85
N LYS A 316 38.75 10.02 6.08
CA LYS A 316 37.75 10.90 5.45
C LYS A 316 36.84 10.16 4.46
N GLY A 317 37.39 9.18 3.74
CA GLY A 317 36.65 8.39 2.76
C GLY A 317 35.59 7.52 3.45
N PHE A 318 36.01 6.80 4.50
CA PHE A 318 35.13 5.97 5.30
C PHE A 318 34.08 6.79 6.05
N ALA A 319 34.44 7.94 6.63
CA ALA A 319 33.47 8.83 7.28
C ALA A 319 32.40 9.33 6.30
N ALA A 320 32.80 9.73 5.09
CA ALA A 320 31.87 10.15 4.05
C ALA A 320 30.97 8.99 3.58
N TRP A 321 31.52 7.79 3.47
CA TRP A 321 30.76 6.58 3.16
C TRP A 321 29.73 6.28 4.25
N LEU A 322 30.15 6.28 5.52
CA LEU A 322 29.29 5.99 6.67
C LEU A 322 28.12 6.97 6.75
N LYS A 323 28.40 8.28 6.62
CA LYS A 323 27.40 9.34 6.63
C LYS A 323 26.33 9.18 5.53
N ARG A 324 26.69 8.59 4.39
CA ARG A 324 25.81 8.48 3.21
C ARG A 324 25.08 7.15 3.11
N ASN A 325 25.68 6.07 3.62
CA ASN A 325 25.21 4.70 3.37
C ASN A 325 24.67 4.01 4.62
N VAL A 326 24.88 4.57 5.81
CA VAL A 326 24.39 3.98 7.07
C VAL A 326 23.35 4.89 7.72
N THR A 327 22.29 4.28 8.23
CA THR A 327 21.22 4.95 8.97
C THR A 327 21.12 4.32 10.36
N PRO A 328 20.84 5.09 11.43
CA PRO A 328 20.56 4.54 12.75
C PRO A 328 19.41 3.52 12.69
N HIS A 329 19.64 2.34 13.25
CA HIS A 329 18.69 1.23 13.28
C HIS A 329 18.79 0.50 14.62
N ARG A 330 17.73 -0.28 14.92
CA ARG A 330 17.60 -1.10 16.13
C ARG A 330 18.66 -2.20 16.20
#